data_AF-A0A120FLN9-F1
#
_entry.id   AF-A0A120FLN9-F1
#
_cell.length_a   1.000
_cell.length_b   1.000
_cell.length_c   1.000
_cell.angle_alpha   90.00
_cell.angle_beta   90.00
_cell.angle_gamma   90.00
#
_symmetry.space_group_name_H-M   'P 1'
#
loop_
_entity.id
_entity.type
_entity.pdbx_description
1 polymer ?
#
loop_
_entity_poly.entity_id
_entity_poly.type
_entity_poly.pdbx_seq_one_letter_code
_entity_poly.pdbx_strand_id
1 'polypeptide(L)'
;MSQLIAAVLVACGCVSLAEVADWPPADSYVPTISCQQSDASERCEQIRADWTGLYADAIAGRIESQRKISFCLSTGCNEGIVVEPVLGCAWRQVIAASHNPEINDTDRTNIDRYCGPRVLDDAGRKAAGDQSQAWLTLLGVTP
;
A
#
# COMPACT_ATOMS: atom_id res chain seq x y z
N MET A 1 -54.13 5.08 37.99
CA MET A 1 -54.09 4.40 36.68
C MET A 1 -52.90 4.94 35.91
N SER A 2 -51.89 4.10 35.74
CA SER A 2 -50.66 4.36 34.99
C SER A 2 -50.94 4.48 33.50
N GLN A 3 -50.34 5.45 32.80
CA GLN A 3 -50.01 5.30 31.37
C GLN A 3 -48.69 6.02 31.05
N LEU A 4 -47.64 5.21 30.93
CA LEU A 4 -46.38 5.51 30.24
C LEU A 4 -46.63 5.40 28.73
N ILE A 5 -46.09 6.31 27.92
CA ILE A 5 -46.00 6.12 26.46
C ILE A 5 -44.53 6.04 26.05
N ALA A 6 -44.30 5.09 25.15
CA ALA A 6 -43.07 4.40 24.83
C ALA A 6 -42.04 5.20 24.02
N ALA A 7 -40.77 4.96 24.40
CA ALA A 7 -39.63 4.61 23.56
C ALA A 7 -39.55 5.18 22.13
N VAL A 8 -38.67 6.17 21.94
CA VAL A 8 -37.97 6.37 20.67
C VAL A 8 -36.77 5.43 20.67
N LEU A 9 -36.86 4.36 19.89
CA LEU A 9 -35.73 3.49 19.55
C LEU A 9 -34.76 4.30 18.69
N VAL A 10 -33.74 4.87 19.31
CA VAL A 10 -32.50 5.19 18.60
C VAL A 10 -31.89 3.86 18.22
N ALA A 11 -32.04 3.48 16.96
CA ALA A 11 -31.25 2.41 16.40
C ALA A 11 -29.79 2.85 16.48
N CYS A 12 -29.09 2.45 17.54
CA CYS A 12 -27.64 2.31 17.55
C CYS A 12 -27.32 1.25 16.50
N GLY A 13 -27.32 1.67 15.24
CA GLY A 13 -26.68 0.93 14.18
C GLY A 13 -25.23 0.80 14.58
N CYS A 14 -24.86 -0.39 15.05
CA CYS A 14 -23.48 -0.83 15.16
C CYS A 14 -22.92 -0.90 13.74
N VAL A 15 -22.62 0.27 13.15
CA VAL A 15 -21.65 0.31 12.06
C VAL A 15 -20.37 -0.08 12.76
N SER A 16 -20.00 -1.36 12.66
CA SER A 16 -18.60 -1.74 12.78
C SER A 16 -17.91 -1.04 11.61
N LEU A 17 -17.57 0.24 11.81
CA LEU A 17 -16.40 0.86 11.23
C LEU A 17 -15.25 0.00 11.74
N ALA A 18 -15.04 -1.15 11.08
CA ALA A 18 -13.68 -1.62 10.92
C ALA A 18 -13.03 -0.48 10.16
N GLU A 19 -12.43 0.45 10.90
CA GLU A 19 -11.40 1.33 10.39
C GLU A 19 -10.38 0.35 9.80
N VAL A 20 -10.50 0.10 8.50
CA VAL A 20 -9.39 -0.47 7.74
C VAL A 20 -8.31 0.55 7.98
N ALA A 21 -7.31 0.19 8.78
CA ALA A 21 -6.24 1.10 9.12
C ALA A 21 -5.79 1.80 7.84
N ASP A 22 -5.75 3.13 7.86
CA ASP A 22 -5.41 3.98 6.72
C ASP A 22 -4.13 3.50 6.00
N TRP A 23 -3.28 2.80 6.76
CA TRP A 23 -2.19 1.96 6.31
C TRP A 23 -2.35 0.55 6.88
N PRO A 24 -2.41 -0.51 6.05
CA PRO A 24 -2.27 -1.88 6.55
C PRO A 24 -0.96 -2.03 7.34
N PRO A 25 -0.92 -2.88 8.37
CA PRO A 25 0.30 -3.07 9.15
C PRO A 25 1.38 -3.73 8.28
N ALA A 26 2.64 -3.36 8.49
CA ALA A 26 3.74 -3.78 7.61
C ALA A 26 3.89 -5.31 7.51
N ASP A 27 3.66 -6.02 8.62
CA ASP A 27 3.73 -7.48 8.68
C ASP A 27 2.70 -8.20 7.79
N SER A 28 1.60 -7.53 7.43
CA SER A 28 0.60 -8.08 6.49
C SER A 28 1.16 -8.40 5.10
N TYR A 29 2.31 -7.80 4.73
CA TYR A 29 2.97 -8.05 3.45
C TYR A 29 4.10 -9.08 3.54
N VAL A 30 4.41 -9.60 4.72
CA VAL A 30 5.48 -10.60 4.90
C VAL A 30 4.91 -12.01 4.69
N PRO A 31 5.40 -12.77 3.70
CA PRO A 31 4.91 -14.12 3.43
C PRO A 31 5.22 -15.07 4.58
N THR A 32 4.34 -16.04 4.80
CA THR A 32 4.55 -17.12 5.79
C THR A 32 5.58 -18.16 5.34
N ILE A 33 5.91 -18.20 4.04
CA ILE A 33 6.93 -19.10 3.49
C ILE A 33 8.33 -18.73 4.00
N SER A 34 9.16 -19.74 4.26
CA SER A 34 10.55 -19.54 4.69
C SER A 34 11.41 -18.96 3.55
N CYS A 35 12.28 -18.01 3.86
CA CYS A 35 13.28 -17.47 2.94
C CYS A 35 14.29 -18.52 2.44
N GLN A 36 14.42 -19.66 3.14
CA GLN A 36 15.28 -20.76 2.67
C GLN A 36 14.77 -21.41 1.37
N GLN A 37 13.51 -21.15 1.00
CA GLN A 37 12.93 -21.63 -0.27
C GLN A 37 13.25 -20.70 -1.45
N SER A 38 13.78 -19.51 -1.20
CA SER A 38 14.19 -18.55 -2.23
C SER A 38 15.60 -18.87 -2.74
N ASP A 39 15.80 -18.77 -4.05
CA ASP A 39 17.14 -18.86 -4.67
C ASP A 39 18.09 -17.74 -4.21
N ALA A 40 17.58 -16.72 -3.50
CA ALA A 40 18.36 -15.67 -2.87
C ALA A 40 17.96 -15.46 -1.39
N SER A 41 18.05 -16.54 -0.61
CA SER A 41 17.68 -16.60 0.81
C SER A 41 18.22 -15.43 1.65
N GLU A 42 19.51 -15.09 1.56
CA GLU A 42 20.11 -13.97 2.30
C GLU A 42 19.44 -12.62 1.96
N ARG A 43 19.09 -12.41 0.68
CA ARG A 43 18.40 -11.18 0.26
C ARG A 43 16.95 -11.16 0.73
N CYS A 44 16.28 -12.30 0.73
CA CYS A 44 14.93 -12.45 1.28
C CYS A 44 14.92 -12.08 2.78
N GLU A 45 15.86 -12.61 3.55
CA GLU A 45 15.98 -12.35 4.98
C GLU A 45 16.27 -10.87 5.26
N GLN A 46 17.22 -10.28 4.53
CA GLN A 46 17.54 -8.86 4.66
C GLN A 46 16.33 -7.97 4.37
N ILE A 47 15.57 -8.26 3.29
CA ILE A 47 14.36 -7.50 2.94
C ILE A 47 13.34 -7.58 4.07
N ARG A 48 13.10 -8.76 4.65
CA ARG A 48 12.15 -8.93 5.76
C ARG A 48 12.62 -8.20 7.03
N ALA A 49 13.91 -8.22 7.32
CA ALA A 49 14.49 -7.52 8.46
C ALA A 49 14.31 -5.99 8.34
N ASP A 50 14.49 -5.43 7.15
CA ASP A 50 14.38 -4.00 6.90
C ASP A 50 12.93 -3.51 6.69
N TRP A 51 12.01 -4.43 6.37
CA TRP A 51 10.68 -4.10 5.84
C TRP A 51 9.89 -3.13 6.72
N THR A 52 9.83 -3.37 8.02
CA THR A 52 9.06 -2.51 8.94
C THR A 52 9.58 -1.07 8.93
N GLY A 53 10.90 -0.87 8.88
CA GLY A 53 11.52 0.46 8.79
C GLY A 53 11.25 1.11 7.43
N LEU A 54 11.44 0.36 6.35
CA LEU A 54 11.14 0.82 4.99
C LEU A 54 9.68 1.24 4.84
N TYR A 55 8.75 0.46 5.39
CA TYR A 55 7.33 0.76 5.33
C TYR A 55 7.00 2.03 6.13
N ALA A 56 7.49 2.14 7.37
CA ALA A 56 7.30 3.33 8.20
C ALA A 56 7.84 4.60 7.52
N ASP A 57 9.00 4.50 6.88
CA ASP A 57 9.60 5.62 6.16
C ASP A 57 8.80 6.02 4.91
N ALA A 58 8.26 5.04 4.19
CA ALA A 58 7.47 5.29 2.99
C ALA A 58 6.16 6.03 3.32
N ILE A 59 5.45 5.59 4.38
CA ILE A 59 4.22 6.26 4.84
C ILE A 59 4.51 7.60 5.54
N ALA A 60 5.77 7.87 5.90
CA ALA A 60 6.25 9.17 6.34
C ALA A 60 6.70 10.09 5.18
N GLY A 61 6.54 9.65 3.93
CA GLY A 61 6.84 10.47 2.74
C GLY A 61 8.27 10.37 2.22
N ARG A 62 9.11 9.46 2.73
CA ARG A 62 10.49 9.32 2.25
C ARG A 62 10.52 8.62 0.88
N ILE A 63 10.96 9.35 -0.15
CA ILE A 63 10.85 8.91 -1.55
C ILE A 63 11.63 7.63 -1.86
N GLU A 64 12.82 7.45 -1.27
CA GLU A 64 13.62 6.23 -1.45
C GLU A 64 12.91 4.99 -0.89
N SER A 65 12.28 5.14 0.28
CA SER A 65 11.51 4.06 0.88
C SER A 65 10.24 3.76 0.08
N GLN A 66 9.55 4.79 -0.44
CA GLN A 66 8.43 4.61 -1.37
C GLN A 66 8.85 3.84 -2.63
N ARG A 67 9.98 4.20 -3.24
CA ARG A 67 10.56 3.48 -4.39
C ARG A 67 10.82 2.01 -4.05
N LYS A 68 11.41 1.76 -2.88
CA LYS A 68 11.75 0.39 -2.43
C LYS A 68 10.52 -0.47 -2.18
N ILE A 69 9.52 0.03 -1.44
CA ILE A 69 8.31 -0.76 -1.17
C ILE A 69 7.49 -0.97 -2.45
N SER A 70 7.44 0.04 -3.33
CA SER A 70 6.79 -0.05 -4.63
C SER A 70 7.42 -1.14 -5.51
N PHE A 71 8.75 -1.23 -5.50
CA PHE A 71 9.48 -2.29 -6.17
C PHE A 71 9.21 -3.66 -5.56
N CYS A 72 9.24 -3.80 -4.23
CA CYS A 72 9.01 -5.08 -3.57
C CYS A 72 7.57 -5.59 -3.75
N LEU A 73 6.57 -4.72 -3.62
CA LEU A 73 5.17 -5.10 -3.90
C LEU A 73 4.98 -5.53 -5.36
N SER A 74 5.76 -5.01 -6.31
CA SER A 74 5.66 -5.45 -7.71
C SER A 74 6.42 -6.73 -8.06
N THR A 75 7.41 -7.13 -7.25
CA THR A 75 8.37 -8.18 -7.65
C THR A 75 8.58 -9.27 -6.60
N GLY A 76 8.06 -9.07 -5.39
CA GLY A 76 8.25 -9.95 -4.25
C GLY A 76 9.62 -9.84 -3.59
N CYS A 77 10.57 -9.06 -4.15
CA CYS A 77 11.90 -8.86 -3.61
C CYS A 77 12.60 -10.16 -3.17
N ASN A 78 12.69 -11.13 -4.08
CA ASN A 78 13.21 -12.48 -3.83
C ASN A 78 12.38 -13.27 -2.79
N GLU A 79 11.06 -13.20 -2.86
CA GLU A 79 10.11 -13.85 -1.92
C GLU A 79 10.16 -13.27 -0.49
N GLY A 80 10.85 -12.15 -0.30
CA GLY A 80 10.85 -11.40 0.94
C GLY A 80 9.48 -10.82 1.29
N ILE A 81 8.72 -10.39 0.27
CA ILE A 81 7.44 -9.69 0.38
C ILE A 81 6.41 -10.33 -0.55
N VAL A 82 5.12 -10.28 -0.19
CA VAL A 82 4.01 -10.72 -1.07
C VAL A 82 3.97 -9.83 -2.31
N VAL A 83 3.75 -10.46 -3.47
CA VAL A 83 3.55 -9.72 -4.73
C VAL A 83 2.13 -9.15 -4.76
N GLU A 84 2.04 -7.82 -4.73
CA GLU A 84 0.82 -7.02 -4.77
C GLU A 84 0.91 -5.97 -5.90
N PRO A 85 0.66 -6.35 -7.18
CA PRO A 85 0.93 -5.48 -8.33
C PRO A 85 0.09 -4.19 -8.32
N VAL A 86 -1.14 -4.26 -7.82
CA VAL A 86 -2.04 -3.10 -7.67
C VAL A 86 -1.45 -2.09 -6.68
N LEU A 87 -1.01 -2.54 -5.50
CA LEU A 87 -0.41 -1.67 -4.49
C LEU A 87 0.98 -1.17 -4.89
N GLY A 88 1.76 -2.01 -5.56
CA GLY A 88 3.03 -1.62 -6.17
C GLY A 88 2.85 -0.52 -7.21
N CYS A 89 1.80 -0.61 -8.05
CA CYS A 89 1.44 0.45 -8.98
C CYS A 89 0.95 1.72 -8.26
N ALA A 90 0.07 1.59 -7.27
CA ALA A 90 -0.45 2.72 -6.49
C ALA A 90 0.69 3.55 -5.88
N TRP A 91 1.71 2.91 -5.30
CA TRP A 91 2.87 3.64 -4.78
C TRP A 91 3.68 4.37 -5.86
N ARG A 92 3.76 3.87 -7.10
CA ARG A 92 4.42 4.60 -8.20
C ARG A 92 3.64 5.85 -8.59
N GLN A 93 2.32 5.76 -8.54
CA GLN A 93 1.47 6.92 -8.78
C GLN A 93 1.60 7.94 -7.64
N VAL A 94 1.69 7.50 -6.38
CA VAL A 94 2.03 8.38 -5.23
C VAL A 94 3.35 9.08 -5.46
N ILE A 95 4.42 8.34 -5.79
CA ILE A 95 5.76 8.91 -6.06
C ILE A 95 5.65 9.99 -7.13
N ALA A 96 5.02 9.69 -8.26
CA ALA A 96 4.90 10.63 -9.38
C ALA A 96 4.05 11.87 -9.07
N ALA A 97 3.04 11.75 -8.21
CA ALA A 97 2.16 12.84 -7.81
C ALA A 97 2.64 13.58 -6.54
N SER A 98 3.69 13.12 -5.86
CA SER A 98 4.15 13.69 -4.58
C SER A 98 4.77 15.08 -4.66
N HIS A 99 5.01 15.60 -5.88
CA HIS A 99 5.74 16.85 -6.14
C HIS A 99 7.14 16.92 -5.49
N ASN A 100 7.72 15.77 -5.12
CA ASN A 100 9.04 15.71 -4.53
C ASN A 100 10.13 16.08 -5.58
N PRO A 101 11.10 16.96 -5.25
CA PRO A 101 12.12 17.40 -6.21
C PRO A 101 13.10 16.29 -6.64
N GLU A 102 13.15 15.16 -5.94
CA GLU A 102 14.02 14.02 -6.26
C GLU A 102 13.42 13.06 -7.30
N ILE A 103 12.18 13.29 -7.75
CA ILE A 103 11.53 12.49 -8.81
C ILE A 103 12.28 12.63 -10.13
N ASN A 104 12.53 11.52 -10.81
CA ASN A 104 13.27 11.49 -12.07
C ASN A 104 12.56 10.63 -13.15
N ASP A 105 13.15 10.56 -14.34
CA ASP A 105 12.58 9.82 -15.48
C ASP A 105 12.41 8.32 -15.22
N THR A 106 13.19 7.74 -14.32
CA THR A 106 13.06 6.33 -13.93
C THR A 106 11.76 6.09 -13.18
N ASP A 107 11.33 7.02 -12.32
CA ASP A 107 10.05 6.90 -11.61
C ASP A 107 8.87 6.92 -12.58
N ARG A 108 8.93 7.84 -13.57
CA ARG A 108 7.92 7.94 -14.63
C ARG A 108 7.88 6.67 -15.49
N THR A 109 9.02 6.21 -15.97
CA THR A 109 9.13 5.00 -16.82
C THR A 109 8.68 3.75 -16.07
N ASN A 110 8.88 3.70 -14.76
CA ASN A 110 8.45 2.57 -13.94
C ASN A 110 6.92 2.48 -13.81
N ILE A 111 6.17 3.57 -13.98
CA ILE A 111 4.70 3.50 -14.07
C ILE A 111 4.32 2.65 -15.27
N ASP A 112 4.82 2.96 -16.47
CA ASP A 112 4.47 2.19 -17.67
C ASP A 112 4.85 0.71 -17.54
N ARG A 113 6.00 0.43 -16.93
CA ARG A 113 6.50 -0.93 -16.73
C ARG A 113 5.64 -1.76 -15.78
N TYR A 114 5.21 -1.19 -14.65
CA TYR A 114 4.58 -1.93 -13.55
C TYR A 114 3.07 -1.68 -13.41
N CYS A 115 2.56 -0.64 -14.05
CA CYS A 115 1.12 -0.33 -14.13
C CYS A 115 0.53 -0.63 -15.52
N GLY A 116 1.35 -0.95 -16.53
CA GLY A 116 0.88 -1.15 -17.89
C GLY A 116 -0.03 -2.38 -18.07
N PRO A 117 -0.68 -2.51 -19.24
CA PRO A 117 -1.70 -3.54 -19.52
C PRO A 117 -1.18 -4.98 -19.51
N ARG A 118 0.15 -5.17 -19.51
CA ARG A 118 0.79 -6.49 -19.33
C ARG A 118 0.85 -6.95 -17.87
N VAL A 119 0.66 -6.02 -16.93
CA VAL A 119 0.72 -6.28 -15.49
C VAL A 119 -0.65 -6.15 -14.85
N LEU A 120 -1.40 -5.08 -15.21
CA LEU A 120 -2.72 -4.79 -14.65
C LEU A 120 -3.75 -4.60 -15.75
N ASP A 121 -4.92 -5.21 -15.59
CA ASP A 121 -6.11 -4.88 -16.40
C ASP A 121 -6.68 -3.51 -16.01
N ASP A 122 -7.76 -3.10 -16.70
CA ASP A 122 -8.36 -1.78 -16.50
C ASP A 122 -8.90 -1.59 -15.08
N ALA A 123 -9.47 -2.65 -14.49
CA ALA A 123 -9.97 -2.64 -13.12
C ALA A 123 -8.83 -2.50 -12.11
N GLY A 124 -7.74 -3.23 -12.29
CA GLY A 124 -6.54 -3.16 -11.45
C GLY A 124 -5.87 -1.79 -11.52
N ARG A 125 -5.78 -1.18 -12.71
CA ARG A 125 -5.26 0.18 -12.86
C ARG A 125 -6.16 1.21 -12.20
N LYS A 126 -7.48 1.05 -12.30
CA LYS A 126 -8.44 1.91 -11.58
C LYS A 126 -8.27 1.78 -10.07
N ALA A 127 -8.19 0.56 -9.54
CA ALA A 127 -8.00 0.30 -8.13
C ALA A 127 -6.68 0.90 -7.61
N ALA A 128 -5.60 0.78 -8.38
CA ALA A 128 -4.32 1.42 -8.05
C ALA A 128 -4.44 2.95 -8.00
N GLY A 129 -5.18 3.54 -8.96
CA GLY A 129 -5.53 4.96 -8.98
C GLY A 129 -6.28 5.41 -7.73
N ASP A 130 -7.37 4.73 -7.40
CA ASP A 130 -8.19 5.03 -6.23
C ASP A 130 -7.36 4.95 -4.94
N GLN A 131 -6.54 3.89 -4.80
CA GLN A 131 -5.66 3.71 -3.64
C GLN A 131 -4.56 4.78 -3.56
N SER A 132 -3.97 5.16 -4.71
CA SER A 132 -2.96 6.23 -4.76
C SER A 132 -3.53 7.56 -4.28
N GLN A 133 -4.78 7.88 -4.63
CA GLN A 133 -5.42 9.12 -4.18
C GLN A 133 -5.67 9.11 -2.67
N ALA A 134 -6.09 7.96 -2.12
CA ALA A 134 -6.23 7.80 -0.67
C ALA A 134 -4.88 8.01 0.06
N TRP A 135 -3.81 7.40 -0.44
CA TRP A 135 -2.47 7.55 0.15
C TRP A 135 -1.89 8.96 0.01
N LEU A 136 -2.08 9.65 -1.11
CA LEU A 136 -1.69 11.06 -1.26
C LEU A 136 -2.40 11.95 -0.23
N THR A 137 -3.69 11.72 0.00
CA THR A 137 -4.47 12.43 1.03
C THR A 137 -3.89 12.19 2.43
N LEU A 138 -3.56 10.94 2.77
CA LEU A 138 -2.95 10.59 4.06
C LEU A 138 -1.55 11.18 4.23
N LEU A 139 -0.80 11.33 3.14
CA LEU A 139 0.51 11.99 3.12
C LEU A 139 0.41 13.52 3.14
N GLY A 140 -0.80 14.10 3.16
CA GLY A 140 -1.01 15.54 3.12
C GLY A 140 -0.67 16.18 1.77
N VAL A 141 -0.58 15.39 0.70
CA VAL A 141 -0.36 15.88 -0.66
C VAL A 141 -1.72 16.23 -1.27
N THR A 142 -2.02 17.53 -1.33
CA THR A 142 -3.24 18.03 -1.98
C THR A 142 -3.06 18.10 -3.50
N PRO A 143 -4.09 17.72 -4.29
CA PRO A 143 -4.09 17.90 -5.75
C PRO A 143 -3.86 19.35 -6.20
#